data_AF-A0A961KJ98-F1
#
_entry.id   AF-A0A961KJ98-F1
#
_cell.length_a   1.000
_cell.length_b   1.000
_cell.length_c   1.000
_cell.angle_alpha   90.00
_cell.angle_beta   90.00
_cell.angle_gamma   90.00
#
_symmetry.space_group_name_H-M   'P 1'
#
loop_
_entity.id
_entity.type
_entity.pdbx_description
1 polymer ?
#
loop_
_entity_poly.entity_id
_entity_poly.type
_entity_poly.pdbx_seq_one_letter_code
_entity_poly.pdbx_strand_id
1 'polypeptide(L)'
;PVGPIFETGAILLWLADTHGALAPVPNDPPRAAFLKWLFWVSDTLHADLRMLFHPENYTGPDAGAQAALRAGIRARLRSHLALLDAVAAEAPRWLSADRPSVLGLYSACLMRWMALYPEDGDRSWFRLGDTPHLHRLLAALESRASTRAAQAAEGLGATPFTAPSYATPPEGSAT
;
A
#
# COMPACT_ATOMS: atom_id res chain seq x y z
N PRO A 1 -15.38 -2.23 -17.54
CA PRO A 1 -14.42 -2.44 -18.64
C PRO A 1 -14.97 -3.44 -19.64
N VAL A 2 -14.59 -3.34 -20.91
CA VAL A 2 -14.92 -4.40 -21.89
C VAL A 2 -13.81 -5.45 -21.78
N GLY A 3 -13.96 -6.36 -20.81
CA GLY A 3 -13.00 -7.44 -20.53
C GLY A 3 -12.18 -7.27 -19.24
N PRO A 4 -11.33 -8.26 -18.91
CA PRO A 4 -10.46 -8.23 -17.74
C PRO A 4 -9.37 -7.17 -17.87
N ILE A 5 -9.01 -6.55 -16.75
CA ILE A 5 -7.87 -5.62 -16.62
C ILE A 5 -6.93 -6.16 -15.54
N PHE A 6 -5.63 -5.96 -15.73
CA PHE A 6 -4.58 -6.25 -14.76
C PHE A 6 -3.77 -4.99 -14.45
N GLU A 7 -2.81 -5.09 -13.53
CA GLU A 7 -2.12 -3.98 -12.84
C GLU A 7 -2.99 -3.24 -11.81
N THR A 8 -2.58 -3.24 -10.55
CA THR A 8 -3.32 -2.59 -9.45
C THR A 8 -3.53 -1.09 -9.72
N GLY A 9 -2.51 -0.38 -10.21
CA GLY A 9 -2.63 1.04 -10.55
C GLY A 9 -3.65 1.30 -11.66
N ALA A 10 -3.69 0.46 -12.70
CA ALA A 10 -4.64 0.58 -13.79
C ALA A 10 -6.07 0.26 -13.35
N ILE A 11 -6.27 -0.79 -12.56
CA ILE A 11 -7.58 -1.16 -12.00
C ILE A 11 -8.13 -0.03 -11.13
N LEU A 12 -7.32 0.51 -10.22
CA LEU A 12 -7.72 1.59 -9.32
C LEU A 12 -8.06 2.87 -10.09
N LEU A 13 -7.24 3.25 -11.07
CA LEU A 13 -7.49 4.42 -11.90
C LEU A 13 -8.76 4.26 -12.74
N TRP A 14 -8.93 3.09 -13.36
CA TRP A 14 -10.11 2.77 -14.16
C TRP A 14 -11.40 2.80 -13.33
N LEU A 15 -11.40 2.23 -12.13
CA LEU A 15 -12.54 2.29 -11.20
C LEU A 15 -12.84 3.73 -10.78
N ALA A 16 -11.81 4.50 -10.42
CA ALA A 16 -11.97 5.88 -9.98
C ALA A 16 -12.57 6.76 -11.09
N ASP A 17 -12.11 6.61 -12.33
CA ASP A 17 -12.62 7.37 -13.48
C ASP A 17 -14.01 6.90 -13.91
N THR A 18 -14.27 5.59 -13.87
CA THR A 18 -15.59 5.02 -14.23
C THR A 18 -16.69 5.46 -13.26
N HIS A 19 -16.37 5.55 -11.97
CA HIS A 19 -17.33 5.90 -10.93
C HIS A 19 -17.26 7.38 -10.49
N GLY A 20 -16.31 8.16 -11.01
CA GLY A 20 -16.12 9.56 -10.67
C GLY A 20 -15.81 9.81 -9.18
N ALA A 21 -15.15 8.85 -8.52
CA ALA A 21 -14.97 8.85 -7.07
C ALA A 21 -13.56 8.40 -6.67
N LEU A 22 -13.14 8.79 -5.46
CA LEU A 22 -11.86 8.39 -4.84
C LEU A 22 -10.60 8.76 -5.66
N ALA A 23 -10.68 9.74 -6.55
CA ALA A 23 -9.54 10.41 -7.18
C ALA A 23 -9.97 11.82 -7.64
N PRO A 24 -9.04 12.76 -7.82
CA PRO A 24 -9.33 13.99 -8.59
C PRO A 24 -9.83 13.61 -9.99
N VAL A 25 -10.87 14.29 -10.49
CA VAL A 25 -11.38 14.05 -11.85
C VAL A 25 -10.34 14.49 -12.91
N PRO A 26 -10.41 14.01 -14.17
CA PRO A 26 -9.36 14.26 -15.17
C PRO A 26 -8.98 15.74 -15.37
N ASN A 27 -9.93 16.66 -15.24
CA ASN A 27 -9.71 18.10 -15.43
C ASN A 27 -9.45 18.87 -14.11
N ASP A 28 -9.39 18.21 -12.96
CA ASP A 28 -9.13 18.87 -11.66
C ASP A 28 -7.62 19.20 -11.53
N PRO A 29 -7.20 20.43 -11.13
CA PRO A 29 -5.78 20.78 -11.01
C PRO A 29 -4.90 19.80 -10.21
N PRO A 30 -5.35 19.16 -9.10
CA PRO A 30 -4.57 18.16 -8.38
C PRO A 30 -4.38 16.82 -9.10
N ARG A 31 -5.05 16.58 -10.25
CA ARG A 31 -4.98 15.30 -10.98
C ARG A 31 -3.56 14.93 -11.36
N ALA A 32 -2.76 15.88 -11.86
CA ALA A 32 -1.38 15.63 -12.25
C ALA A 32 -0.52 15.17 -11.05
N ALA A 33 -0.68 15.83 -9.89
CA ALA A 33 0.01 15.45 -8.67
C ALA A 33 -0.44 14.07 -8.17
N PHE A 34 -1.74 13.78 -8.20
CA PHE A 34 -2.29 12.47 -7.87
C PHE A 34 -1.74 11.36 -8.76
N LEU A 35 -1.76 11.53 -10.09
CA LEU A 35 -1.25 10.53 -11.03
C LEU A 35 0.24 10.26 -10.81
N LYS A 36 1.04 11.31 -10.63
CA LYS A 36 2.47 11.18 -10.29
C LYS A 36 2.67 10.26 -9.10
N TRP A 37 1.93 10.49 -8.01
CA TRP A 37 2.09 9.70 -6.80
C TRP A 37 1.46 8.30 -6.88
N LEU A 38 0.35 8.14 -7.64
CA LEU A 38 -0.24 6.82 -7.90
C LEU A 38 0.75 5.91 -8.64
N PHE A 39 1.36 6.41 -9.71
CA PHE A 39 2.34 5.64 -10.46
C PHE A 39 3.67 5.49 -9.71
N TRP A 40 4.08 6.49 -8.92
CA TRP A 40 5.25 6.30 -8.04
C TRP A 40 5.01 5.20 -6.99
N VAL A 41 3.82 5.15 -6.37
CA VAL A 41 3.47 4.06 -5.44
C VAL A 41 3.43 2.70 -6.14
N SER A 42 2.85 2.64 -7.34
CA SER A 42 2.78 1.42 -8.14
C SER A 42 4.16 0.90 -8.58
N ASP A 43 4.99 1.78 -9.11
CA ASP A 43 6.15 1.38 -9.92
C ASP A 43 7.45 1.50 -9.13
N THR A 44 7.45 2.23 -8.01
CA THR A 44 8.61 2.41 -7.14
C THR A 44 8.40 1.72 -5.79
N LEU A 45 7.41 2.15 -5.00
CA LEU A 45 7.19 1.61 -3.66
C LEU A 45 6.77 0.13 -3.70
N HIS A 46 5.74 -0.21 -4.47
CA HIS A 46 5.24 -1.58 -4.56
C HIS A 46 6.21 -2.50 -5.32
N ALA A 47 6.93 -2.00 -6.32
CA ALA A 47 7.98 -2.77 -6.99
C ALA A 47 9.08 -3.22 -6.02
N ASP A 48 9.59 -2.32 -5.17
CA ASP A 48 10.56 -2.67 -4.13
C ASP A 48 9.99 -3.67 -3.12
N LEU A 49 8.71 -3.54 -2.77
CA LEU A 49 8.07 -4.49 -1.86
C LEU A 49 8.00 -5.91 -2.44
N ARG A 50 7.74 -6.05 -3.75
CA ARG A 50 7.81 -7.36 -4.43
C ARG A 50 9.22 -7.94 -4.40
N MET A 51 10.26 -7.11 -4.58
CA MET A 51 11.66 -7.54 -4.46
C MET A 51 12.00 -8.00 -3.04
N LEU A 52 11.43 -7.36 -2.01
CA LEU A 52 11.61 -7.75 -0.62
C LEU A 52 11.03 -9.13 -0.33
N PHE A 53 9.85 -9.40 -0.87
CA PHE A 53 9.09 -10.64 -0.66
C PHE A 53 9.69 -11.81 -1.44
N HIS A 54 10.12 -11.55 -2.68
CA HIS A 54 10.59 -12.58 -3.61
C HIS A 54 12.01 -12.29 -4.13
N PRO A 55 13.04 -12.16 -3.26
CA PRO A 55 14.40 -11.87 -3.70
C PRO A 55 14.99 -12.99 -4.58
N GLU A 56 14.51 -14.23 -4.45
CA GLU A 56 14.91 -15.37 -5.27
C GLU A 56 14.73 -15.13 -6.77
N ASN A 57 13.75 -14.32 -7.16
CA ASN A 57 13.52 -13.94 -8.56
C ASN A 57 14.63 -13.04 -9.13
N TYR A 58 15.45 -12.43 -8.26
CA TYR A 58 16.48 -11.47 -8.64
C TYR A 58 17.89 -11.99 -8.41
N THR A 59 18.09 -12.78 -7.36
CA THR A 59 19.42 -13.28 -6.96
C THR A 59 19.56 -14.80 -7.07
N GLY A 60 18.50 -15.52 -7.47
CA GLY A 60 18.49 -16.98 -7.44
C GLY A 60 18.52 -17.54 -6.00
N PRO A 61 18.94 -18.80 -5.82
CA PRO A 61 18.86 -19.49 -4.53
C PRO A 61 19.94 -19.10 -3.51
N ASP A 62 20.88 -18.21 -3.87
CA ASP A 62 21.96 -17.82 -2.97
C ASP A 62 21.44 -16.98 -1.80
N ALA A 63 21.47 -17.56 -0.59
CA ALA A 63 20.92 -16.95 0.61
C ALA A 63 21.65 -15.64 1.00
N GLY A 64 22.96 -15.55 0.74
CA GLY A 64 23.74 -14.35 1.04
C GLY A 64 23.34 -13.16 0.16
N ALA A 65 23.20 -13.39 -1.14
CA ALA A 65 22.75 -12.41 -2.10
C ALA A 65 21.30 -11.98 -1.83
N GLN A 66 20.40 -12.92 -1.50
CA GLN A 66 19.03 -12.57 -1.09
C GLN A 66 19.02 -11.68 0.16
N ALA A 67 19.84 -12.00 1.17
CA ALA A 67 19.95 -11.19 2.38
C ALA A 67 20.50 -9.79 2.08
N ALA A 68 21.54 -9.68 1.25
CA ALA A 68 22.10 -8.40 0.83
C ALA A 68 21.07 -7.54 0.06
N LEU A 69 20.30 -8.16 -0.85
CA LEU A 69 19.23 -7.48 -1.58
C LEU A 69 18.15 -6.97 -0.61
N ARG A 70 17.64 -7.82 0.29
CA ARG A 70 16.64 -7.42 1.29
C ARG A 70 17.13 -6.26 2.15
N ALA A 71 18.39 -6.26 2.58
CA ALA A 71 18.96 -5.17 3.36
C ALA A 71 18.93 -3.83 2.59
N GLY A 72 19.34 -3.84 1.32
CA GLY A 72 19.27 -2.66 0.44
C GLY A 72 17.85 -2.17 0.19
N ILE A 73 16.91 -3.09 -0.05
CA ILE A 73 15.49 -2.76 -0.27
C ILE A 73 14.85 -2.18 0.99
N ARG A 74 15.11 -2.72 2.19
CA ARG A 74 14.60 -2.15 3.46
C ARG A 74 15.05 -0.72 3.67
N ALA A 75 16.31 -0.40 3.35
CA ALA A 75 16.81 0.97 3.42
C ALA A 75 16.08 1.90 2.45
N ARG A 76 15.84 1.45 1.20
CA ARG A 76 15.06 2.21 0.20
C ARG A 76 13.61 2.41 0.63
N LEU A 77 12.95 1.37 1.15
CA LEU A 77 11.57 1.43 1.64
C LEU A 77 11.43 2.44 2.79
N ARG A 78 12.39 2.53 3.71
CA ARG A 78 12.39 3.57 4.76
C ARG A 78 12.42 4.98 4.15
N SER A 79 13.26 5.22 3.14
CA SER A 79 13.31 6.50 2.44
C SER A 79 12.01 6.79 1.68
N HIS A 80 11.42 5.77 1.04
CA HIS A 80 10.13 5.89 0.36
C HIS A 80 9.00 6.25 1.32
N LEU A 81 8.95 5.62 2.49
CA LEU A 81 7.97 5.90 3.53
C LEU A 81 8.13 7.31 4.10
N ALA A 82 9.36 7.76 4.38
CA ALA A 82 9.62 9.12 4.82
C ALA A 82 9.18 10.16 3.78
N LEU A 83 9.45 9.90 2.51
CA LEU A 83 9.02 10.77 1.40
C LEU A 83 7.49 10.83 1.29
N LEU A 84 6.82 9.68 1.33
CA LEU A 84 5.36 9.62 1.23
C LEU A 84 4.68 10.23 2.47
N ASP A 85 5.27 10.08 3.65
CA ASP A 85 4.79 10.70 4.88
C ASP A 85 4.92 12.22 4.85
N ALA A 86 6.02 12.75 4.30
CA ALA A 86 6.17 14.19 4.07
C ALA A 86 5.09 14.74 3.13
N VAL A 87 4.71 13.99 2.09
CA VAL A 87 3.60 14.37 1.20
C VAL A 87 2.25 14.30 1.93
N ALA A 88 2.04 13.30 2.77
CA ALA A 88 0.84 13.19 3.61
C ALA A 88 0.77 14.32 4.65
N ALA A 89 1.90 14.86 5.10
CA ALA A 89 1.98 16.00 6.00
C ALA A 89 1.39 17.28 5.37
N GLU A 90 1.57 17.47 4.06
CA GLU A 90 0.96 18.56 3.29
C GLU A 90 -0.58 18.41 3.16
N ALA A 91 -1.12 17.24 3.53
CA ALA A 91 -2.54 16.89 3.51
C ALA A 91 -3.25 17.24 2.18
N PRO A 92 -2.71 16.88 1.01
CA PRO A 92 -3.37 17.15 -0.26
C PRO A 92 -4.72 16.41 -0.30
N ARG A 93 -5.69 16.97 -1.04
CA ARG A 93 -7.06 16.40 -1.10
C ARG A 93 -7.12 14.93 -1.52
N TRP A 94 -6.10 14.44 -2.21
CA TRP A 94 -5.99 13.06 -2.69
C TRP A 94 -5.11 12.16 -1.80
N LEU A 95 -4.54 12.65 -0.70
CA LEU A 95 -3.84 11.85 0.31
C LEU A 95 -4.13 12.44 1.69
N SER A 96 -5.39 12.37 2.10
CA SER A 96 -5.88 12.91 3.38
C SER A 96 -6.74 11.87 4.11
N ALA A 97 -6.68 11.90 5.44
CA ALA A 97 -7.48 11.05 6.32
C ALA A 97 -8.99 11.30 6.18
N ASP A 98 -9.39 12.56 5.95
CA ASP A 98 -10.81 12.95 5.89
C ASP A 98 -11.45 12.60 4.54
N ARG A 99 -10.64 12.63 3.48
CA ARG A 99 -11.07 12.37 2.09
C ARG A 99 -10.08 11.45 1.39
N PRO A 100 -10.01 10.18 1.79
CA PRO A 100 -9.06 9.25 1.22
C PRO A 100 -9.40 8.98 -0.25
N SER A 101 -8.35 8.87 -1.06
CA SER A 101 -8.42 8.45 -2.46
C SER A 101 -8.01 6.97 -2.58
N VAL A 102 -8.08 6.43 -3.80
CA VAL A 102 -7.50 5.12 -4.12
C VAL A 102 -6.00 5.04 -3.80
N LEU A 103 -5.27 6.17 -3.83
CA LEU A 103 -3.85 6.18 -3.42
C LEU A 103 -3.71 5.87 -1.93
N GLY A 104 -4.54 6.48 -1.08
CA GLY A 104 -4.50 6.20 0.36
C GLY A 104 -4.84 4.75 0.69
N LEU A 105 -5.84 4.18 0.00
CA LEU A 105 -6.20 2.76 0.13
C LEU A 105 -5.08 1.84 -0.35
N TYR A 106 -4.44 2.16 -1.48
CA TYR A 106 -3.33 1.38 -2.02
C TYR A 106 -2.13 1.41 -1.07
N SER A 107 -1.73 2.59 -0.59
CA SER A 107 -0.67 2.74 0.41
C SER A 107 -0.97 1.96 1.70
N ALA A 108 -2.24 1.91 2.13
CA ALA A 108 -2.64 1.15 3.31
C ALA A 108 -2.42 -0.36 3.15
N CYS A 109 -2.77 -0.93 1.99
CA CYS A 109 -2.48 -2.33 1.70
C CYS A 109 -0.97 -2.61 1.69
N LEU A 110 -0.17 -1.74 1.08
CA LEU A 110 1.28 -1.92 1.02
C LEU A 110 1.92 -1.85 2.41
N MET A 111 1.52 -0.89 3.25
CA MET A 111 2.03 -0.78 4.62
C MET A 111 1.57 -1.95 5.51
N ARG A 112 0.35 -2.44 5.33
CA ARG A 112 -0.10 -3.71 5.92
C ARG A 112 0.82 -4.87 5.55
N TRP A 113 1.18 -4.99 4.27
CA TRP A 113 2.07 -6.06 3.82
C TRP A 113 3.50 -5.91 4.36
N MET A 114 4.03 -4.69 4.48
CA MET A 114 5.34 -4.45 5.13
C MET A 114 5.37 -4.93 6.59
N ALA A 115 4.23 -4.86 7.29
CA ALA A 115 4.11 -5.34 8.66
C ALA A 115 3.96 -6.87 8.77
N LEU A 116 3.56 -7.55 7.70
CA LEU A 116 3.22 -8.98 7.71
C LEU A 116 4.20 -9.86 6.94
N TYR A 117 4.81 -9.36 5.87
CA TYR A 117 5.54 -10.19 4.92
C TYR A 117 7.01 -9.76 4.73
N PRO A 118 7.91 -10.73 4.46
CA PRO A 118 7.67 -12.17 4.56
C PRO A 118 7.48 -12.61 6.02
N GLU A 119 6.84 -13.77 6.24
CA GLU A 119 6.46 -14.26 7.57
C GLU A 119 7.67 -14.42 8.51
N ASP A 120 8.75 -15.01 8.01
CA ASP A 120 10.02 -15.20 8.72
C ASP A 120 10.98 -14.01 8.56
N GLY A 121 10.50 -12.89 8.02
CA GLY A 121 11.30 -11.69 7.78
C GLY A 121 11.56 -10.88 9.05
N ASP A 122 12.77 -10.32 9.16
CA ASP A 122 13.03 -9.22 10.08
C ASP A 122 12.13 -8.01 9.75
N ARG A 123 11.35 -7.58 10.75
CA ARG A 123 10.38 -6.48 10.72
C ARG A 123 10.86 -5.25 11.50
N SER A 124 12.02 -5.30 12.16
CA SER A 124 12.55 -4.19 12.98
C SER A 124 12.79 -2.90 12.19
N TRP A 125 12.95 -3.00 10.86
CA TRP A 125 13.15 -1.89 9.95
C TRP A 125 11.88 -1.05 9.70
N PHE A 126 10.68 -1.61 9.94
CA PHE A 126 9.40 -0.95 9.71
C PHE A 126 8.71 -0.65 11.03
N ARG A 127 8.55 0.63 11.35
CA ARG A 127 7.81 1.09 12.52
C ARG A 127 6.83 2.17 12.09
N LEU A 128 5.56 1.94 12.37
CA LEU A 128 4.50 2.87 11.96
C LEU A 128 4.64 4.27 12.60
N GLY A 129 5.24 4.33 13.79
CA GLY A 129 5.55 5.59 14.48
C GLY A 129 6.59 6.47 13.76
N ASP A 130 7.36 5.91 12.82
CA ASP A 130 8.29 6.70 11.98
C ASP A 130 7.55 7.45 10.85
N THR A 131 6.24 7.21 10.66
CA THR A 131 5.38 7.84 9.64
C THR A 131 4.06 8.34 10.25
N PRO A 132 4.07 9.39 11.09
CA PRO A 132 2.88 9.83 11.84
C PRO A 132 1.71 10.30 10.96
N HIS A 133 1.97 10.84 9.77
CA HIS A 133 0.91 11.33 8.88
C HIS A 133 0.23 10.18 8.13
N LEU A 134 1.01 9.20 7.66
CA LEU A 134 0.48 7.95 7.12
C LEU A 134 -0.22 7.13 8.20
N HIS A 135 0.29 7.09 9.43
CA HIS A 135 -0.40 6.44 10.56
C HIS A 135 -1.80 7.02 10.77
N ARG A 136 -1.94 8.36 10.76
CA ARG A 136 -3.26 9.00 10.87
C ARG A 136 -4.19 8.60 9.72
N LEU A 137 -3.67 8.54 8.50
CA LEU A 137 -4.41 8.07 7.33
C LEU A 137 -4.89 6.63 7.52
N LEU A 138 -3.99 5.71 7.89
CA LEU A 138 -4.30 4.29 8.13
C LEU A 138 -5.39 4.13 9.18
N ALA A 139 -5.26 4.81 10.33
CA ALA A 139 -6.25 4.79 11.40
C ALA A 139 -7.63 5.28 10.92
N ALA A 140 -7.68 6.34 10.12
CA ALA A 140 -8.93 6.83 9.55
C ALA A 140 -9.58 5.83 8.58
N LEU A 141 -8.75 5.13 7.79
CA LEU A 141 -9.22 4.12 6.82
C LEU A 141 -9.89 2.91 7.48
N GLU A 142 -9.51 2.54 8.71
CA GLU A 142 -10.11 1.41 9.44
C GLU A 142 -11.62 1.61 9.71
N SER A 143 -12.04 2.87 9.88
CA SER A 143 -13.43 3.22 10.14
C SER A 143 -14.34 3.20 8.89
N ARG A 144 -13.80 2.93 7.70
CA ARG A 144 -14.57 2.99 6.44
C ARG A 144 -15.48 1.79 6.28
N ALA A 145 -16.64 2.00 5.66
CA ALA A 145 -17.55 0.93 5.30
C ALA A 145 -16.90 -0.11 4.36
N SER A 146 -16.08 0.34 3.40
CA SER A 146 -15.31 -0.54 2.52
C SER A 146 -14.31 -1.41 3.30
N THR A 147 -13.67 -0.84 4.33
CA THR A 147 -12.73 -1.60 5.18
C THR A 147 -13.47 -2.62 6.03
N ARG A 148 -14.63 -2.26 6.60
CA ARG A 148 -15.48 -3.25 7.30
C ARG A 148 -15.92 -4.40 6.41
N ALA A 149 -16.27 -4.10 5.16
CA ALA A 149 -16.59 -5.15 4.19
C ALA A 149 -15.38 -6.07 3.94
N ALA A 150 -14.18 -5.50 3.75
CA ALA A 150 -12.95 -6.28 3.59
C ALA A 150 -12.59 -7.09 4.85
N GLN A 151 -12.77 -6.52 6.04
CA GLN A 151 -12.57 -7.22 7.32
C GLN A 151 -13.43 -8.48 7.42
N ALA A 152 -14.70 -8.39 7.04
CA ALA A 152 -15.61 -9.53 7.03
C ALA A 152 -15.27 -10.55 5.93
N ALA A 153 -14.91 -10.07 4.73
CA ALA A 153 -14.62 -10.92 3.58
C ALA A 153 -13.27 -11.66 3.68
N GLU A 154 -12.27 -11.05 4.31
CA GLU A 154 -10.90 -11.57 4.35
C GLU A 154 -10.41 -11.91 5.77
N GLY A 155 -11.24 -11.72 6.80
CA GLY A 155 -10.88 -12.01 8.19
C GLY A 155 -9.74 -11.13 8.71
N LEU A 156 -9.74 -9.83 8.39
CA LEU A 156 -8.59 -8.94 8.62
C LEU A 156 -8.46 -8.37 10.05
N GLY A 157 -9.36 -8.76 10.97
CA GLY A 157 -9.42 -8.20 12.33
C GLY A 157 -9.90 -6.74 12.38
N ALA A 158 -9.96 -6.14 13.57
CA ALA A 158 -10.55 -4.81 13.80
C ALA A 158 -9.67 -3.63 13.31
N THR A 159 -8.35 -3.84 13.27
CA THR A 159 -7.35 -2.82 12.94
C THR A 159 -6.42 -3.31 11.83
N PRO A 160 -6.94 -3.56 10.61
CA PRO A 160 -6.23 -4.27 9.54
C PRO A 160 -5.00 -3.52 9.02
N PHE A 161 -4.85 -2.24 9.36
CA PHE A 161 -3.81 -1.37 8.84
C PHE A 161 -2.82 -0.92 9.92
N THR A 162 -3.31 -0.57 11.12
CA THR A 162 -2.47 -0.04 12.21
C THR A 162 -1.89 -1.14 13.10
N ALA A 163 -2.60 -2.26 13.26
CA ALA A 163 -2.15 -3.45 13.96
C ALA A 163 -2.59 -4.72 13.20
N PRO A 164 -1.99 -4.97 12.02
CA PRO A 164 -2.42 -6.04 11.12
C PRO A 164 -2.12 -7.43 11.67
N SER A 165 -3.05 -8.37 11.47
CA SER A 165 -2.83 -9.83 11.52
C SER A 165 -2.89 -10.41 10.10
N TYR A 166 -2.43 -11.64 9.87
CA TYR A 166 -2.66 -12.33 8.59
C TYR A 166 -4.15 -12.48 8.29
N ALA A 167 -4.49 -12.56 7.00
CA ALA A 167 -5.87 -12.77 6.56
C ALA A 167 -6.33 -14.19 6.88
N THR A 168 -7.57 -14.33 7.33
CA THR A 168 -8.22 -15.61 7.64
C THR A 168 -9.63 -15.61 7.02
N PRO A 169 -9.73 -15.66 5.69
CA PRO A 169 -11.02 -15.54 5.02
C PRO A 169 -11.95 -16.72 5.39
N PRO A 170 -13.26 -16.49 5.54
CA PRO A 170 -14.22 -17.56 5.78
C PRO A 170 -14.39 -18.50 4.58
N GLU A 171 -14.03 -18.04 3.38
CA GLU A 171 -14.07 -18.81 2.13
C GLU A 171 -12.74 -18.66 1.38
N GLY A 172 -12.20 -19.76 0.84
CA GLY A 172 -10.93 -19.77 0.11
C GLY A 172 -9.68 -19.90 0.99
N SER A 173 -8.51 -19.68 0.40
CA SER A 173 -7.22 -19.69 1.11
C SER A 173 -6.53 -18.33 0.97
N ALA A 174 -5.85 -17.89 2.02
CA ALA A 174 -5.00 -16.70 2.01
C ALA A 174 -3.56 -16.97 1.52
N THR A 175 -3.27 -18.23 1.15
CA THR A 175 -1.96 -18.73 0.69
C THR A 175 -1.77 -18.57 -0.81
#